data_AF-A0A4P9WV14-F1
#
_entry.id   AF-A0A4P9WV14-F1
#
_cell.length_a   1.000
_cell.length_b   1.000
_cell.length_c   1.000
_cell.angle_alpha   90.00
_cell.angle_beta   90.00
_cell.angle_gamma   90.00
#
_symmetry.space_group_name_H-M   'P 1'
#
loop_
_entity.id
_entity.type
_entity.pdbx_description
1 polymer ?
#
loop_
_entity_poly.entity_id
_entity_poly.type
_entity_poly.pdbx_seq_one_letter_code
_entity_poly.pdbx_strand_id
1 'polypeptide(L)'
;VTYSFWDGSGHRRVVRCQKGDTIKQFLEKCRAQFESLRAVHVDNLMYIKEDLIIPHHYTFYDFMINQARGKSGPLFDFEVRDDVRLLNDATQETDESHAGKVIERAWYERNKHIFPASRWELFDPKRDYGDYSIKDRR
;
A
#
# COMPACT_ATOMS: atom_id res chain seq x y z
N VAL A 1 0.85 5.47 -8.83
CA VAL A 1 0.55 4.64 -7.65
C VAL A 1 -0.96 4.48 -7.54
N THR A 2 -1.45 3.25 -7.54
CA THR A 2 -2.86 2.92 -7.33
C THR A 2 -3.10 2.68 -5.84
N TYR A 3 -4.13 3.31 -5.28
CA TYR A 3 -4.46 3.19 -3.86
C TYR A 3 -5.97 3.13 -3.64
N SER A 4 -6.38 2.69 -2.46
CA SER A 4 -7.76 2.68 -2.00
C SER A 4 -7.88 3.47 -0.70
N PHE A 5 -8.65 4.55 -0.70
CA PHE A 5 -9.00 5.25 0.53
C PHE A 5 -10.14 4.51 1.24
N TRP A 6 -10.05 4.35 2.57
CA TRP A 6 -11.07 3.67 3.36
C TRP A 6 -11.72 4.61 4.38
N ASP A 7 -13.02 4.80 4.23
CA ASP A 7 -13.90 5.53 5.16
C ASP A 7 -15.03 4.65 5.75
N GLY A 8 -14.89 3.33 5.60
CA GLY A 8 -15.99 2.37 5.78
C GLY A 8 -16.48 1.79 4.45
N SER A 9 -16.10 2.39 3.32
CA SER A 9 -16.16 1.83 1.98
C SER A 9 -14.83 2.05 1.25
N GLY A 10 -14.54 1.21 0.25
CA GLY A 10 -13.29 1.29 -0.50
C GLY A 10 -13.40 2.22 -1.70
N HIS A 11 -12.59 3.30 -1.72
CA HIS A 11 -12.55 4.27 -2.81
C HIS A 11 -11.24 4.18 -3.57
N ARG A 12 -11.24 3.44 -4.68
CA ARG A 12 -10.04 3.25 -5.50
C ARG A 12 -9.74 4.49 -6.34
N ARG A 13 -8.50 4.96 -6.25
CA ARG A 13 -7.97 6.10 -7.03
C ARG A 13 -6.54 5.83 -7.47
N VAL A 14 -6.08 6.67 -8.40
CA VAL A 14 -4.71 6.67 -8.88
C VAL A 14 -4.11 8.05 -8.67
N VAL A 15 -2.86 8.09 -8.21
CA VAL A 15 -2.11 9.33 -8.03
C VAL A 15 -0.73 9.20 -8.68
N ARG A 16 -0.31 10.27 -9.35
CA ARG A 16 1.01 10.36 -9.99
C ARG A 16 2.04 10.85 -8.96
N CYS A 17 3.06 10.03 -8.73
CA CYS A 17 4.19 10.35 -7.87
C CYS A 17 5.45 10.44 -8.72
N GLN A 18 6.36 11.34 -8.35
CA GLN A 18 7.68 11.44 -8.94
C GLN A 18 8.63 10.48 -8.20
N LYS A 19 9.72 10.07 -8.86
CA LYS A 19 10.78 9.30 -8.19
C LYS A 19 11.37 10.14 -7.07
N GLY A 20 11.47 9.57 -5.87
CA GLY A 20 11.93 10.26 -4.67
C GLY A 20 10.83 10.93 -3.85
N ASP A 21 9.56 10.90 -4.30
CA ASP A 21 8.44 11.29 -3.45
C ASP A 21 8.36 10.36 -2.23
N THR A 22 8.32 10.96 -1.05
CA THR A 22 8.05 10.29 0.21
C THR A 22 6.59 9.83 0.28
N ILE A 23 6.32 8.85 1.14
CA ILE A 23 4.96 8.42 1.47
C ILE A 23 4.14 9.60 1.99
N LYS A 24 4.74 10.53 2.74
CA LYS A 24 4.07 11.78 3.16
C LYS A 24 3.60 12.62 1.97
N GLN A 25 4.46 12.85 0.98
CA GLN A 25 4.10 13.60 -0.23
C GLN A 25 3.04 12.88 -1.06
N PHE A 26 3.07 11.55 -1.10
CA PHE A 26 2.00 10.75 -1.70
C PHE A 26 0.67 10.93 -0.97
N LEU A 27 0.66 10.84 0.36
CA LEU A 27 -0.54 11.03 1.18
C LEU A 27 -1.13 12.44 1.03
N GLU A 28 -0.27 13.46 0.90
CA GLU A 28 -0.69 14.84 0.61
C GLU A 28 -1.44 14.93 -0.73
N LYS A 29 -0.94 14.23 -1.77
CA LYS A 29 -1.61 14.16 -3.07
C LYS A 29 -2.92 13.36 -3.00
N CYS A 30 -2.97 12.28 -2.23
CA CYS A 30 -4.21 11.52 -1.99
C CYS A 30 -5.26 12.39 -1.27
N ARG A 31 -4.84 13.14 -0.25
CA ARG A 31 -5.69 14.08 0.49
C ARG A 31 -6.37 15.07 -0.43
N ALA A 32 -5.63 15.63 -1.39
CA ALA A 32 -6.18 16.60 -2.34
C ALA A 32 -7.28 16.03 -3.28
N GLN A 33 -7.34 14.70 -3.44
CA GLN A 33 -8.33 14.03 -4.31
C GLN A 33 -9.70 13.82 -3.65
N PHE A 34 -9.83 14.00 -2.33
CA PHE A 34 -11.07 13.79 -1.59
C PHE A 34 -11.41 14.99 -0.71
N GLU A 35 -12.61 15.56 -0.90
CA GLU A 35 -13.08 16.71 -0.11
C GLU A 35 -13.09 16.39 1.40
N SER A 36 -13.52 15.18 1.76
CA SER A 36 -13.58 14.71 3.15
C SER A 36 -12.23 14.70 3.85
N LEU A 37 -11.12 14.58 3.11
CA LEU A 37 -9.78 14.53 3.66
C LEU A 37 -9.11 15.91 3.77
N ARG A 38 -9.67 16.96 3.19
CA ARG A 38 -9.02 18.29 3.16
C ARG A 38 -8.75 18.86 4.55
N ALA A 39 -9.64 18.60 5.52
CA ALA A 39 -9.49 19.03 6.90
C ALA A 39 -8.50 18.15 7.71
N VAL A 40 -8.13 16.97 7.19
CA VAL A 40 -7.26 16.03 7.88
C VAL A 40 -5.80 16.40 7.64
N HIS A 41 -5.01 16.50 8.71
CA HIS A 41 -3.57 16.69 8.57
C HIS A 41 -2.91 15.42 8.02
N VAL A 42 -1.95 15.55 7.10
CA VAL A 42 -1.29 14.40 6.47
C VAL A 42 -0.62 13.45 7.47
N ASP A 43 -0.15 13.96 8.62
CA ASP A 43 0.45 13.15 9.70
C ASP A 43 -0.58 12.20 10.37
N ASN A 44 -1.87 12.51 10.21
CA ASN A 44 -2.99 11.69 10.65
C ASN A 44 -3.47 10.70 9.57
N LEU A 45 -2.82 10.65 8.41
CA LEU A 45 -3.05 9.64 7.39
C LEU A 45 -1.99 8.54 7.49
N MET A 46 -2.38 7.31 7.16
CA MET A 46 -1.51 6.15 7.17
C MET A 46 -1.61 5.44 5.82
N TYR A 47 -0.48 4.93 5.35
CA TYR A 47 -0.41 4.11 4.15
C TYR A 47 -0.09 2.66 4.52
N ILE A 48 -0.88 1.72 4.02
CA ILE A 48 -0.74 0.29 4.30
C ILE A 48 -0.61 -0.44 2.98
N LYS A 49 0.47 -1.20 2.79
CA LYS A 49 0.62 -2.10 1.65
C LYS A 49 0.58 -3.54 2.14
N GLU A 50 -0.35 -4.33 1.61
CA GLU A 50 -0.68 -5.69 2.09
C GLU A 50 -1.10 -5.69 3.56
N ASP A 51 -0.14 -5.83 4.47
CA ASP A 51 -0.30 -5.77 5.94
C ASP A 51 0.75 -4.87 6.62
N LEU A 52 1.53 -4.11 5.84
CA LEU A 52 2.61 -3.28 6.38
C LEU A 52 2.20 -1.82 6.39
N ILE A 53 2.22 -1.23 7.58
CA ILE A 53 2.10 0.20 7.79
C ILE A 53 3.44 0.81 7.40
N ILE A 54 3.44 1.59 6.32
CA ILE A 54 4.64 2.20 5.78
C ILE A 54 4.88 3.58 6.40
N PRO A 55 6.04 3.82 7.04
CA PRO A 55 6.36 5.11 7.61
C PRO A 55 6.47 6.24 6.57
N HIS A 56 6.12 7.45 6.99
CA HIS A 56 6.01 8.64 6.14
C HIS A 56 7.32 9.11 5.50
N HIS A 57 8.45 8.81 6.12
CA HIS A 57 9.77 9.27 5.68
C HIS A 57 10.36 8.42 4.56
N TYR A 58 9.86 7.21 4.35
CA TYR A 58 10.28 6.37 3.23
C TYR A 58 9.71 6.89 1.92
N THR A 59 10.38 6.54 0.83
CA THR A 59 9.92 6.73 -0.55
C THR A 59 9.50 5.38 -1.12
N PHE A 60 8.67 5.38 -2.18
CA PHE A 60 8.39 4.14 -2.91
C PHE A 60 9.68 3.49 -3.46
N TYR A 61 10.67 4.31 -3.81
CA TYR A 61 11.94 3.86 -4.37
C TYR A 61 12.78 3.06 -3.37
N ASP A 62 12.73 3.38 -2.07
CA ASP A 62 13.43 2.63 -1.02
C ASP A 62 12.97 1.17 -0.97
N PHE A 63 11.68 0.91 -1.21
CA PHE A 63 11.14 -0.43 -1.23
C PHE A 63 11.45 -1.18 -2.53
N MET A 64 11.54 -0.45 -3.65
CA MET A 64 11.87 -1.01 -4.95
C MET A 64 13.32 -1.51 -5.01
N ILE A 65 14.29 -0.70 -4.56
CA ILE A 65 15.71 -1.09 -4.60
C ILE A 65 15.99 -2.26 -3.67
N ASN A 66 15.44 -2.21 -2.46
CA ASN A 66 15.68 -3.25 -1.46
C ASN A 66 14.90 -4.54 -1.76
N GLN A 67 14.21 -4.60 -2.92
CA GLN A 67 13.29 -5.69 -3.29
C GLN A 67 12.40 -6.07 -2.12
N ALA A 68 11.91 -5.08 -1.37
CA ALA A 68 11.22 -5.31 -0.12
C ALA A 68 10.02 -6.22 -0.40
N ARG A 69 10.01 -7.40 0.21
CA ARG A 69 8.97 -8.40 -0.01
C ARG A 69 7.86 -8.24 1.02
N GLY A 70 6.63 -8.27 0.54
CA GLY A 70 5.43 -8.48 1.33
C GLY A 70 5.06 -9.96 1.31
N LYS A 71 3.85 -10.26 1.79
CA LYS A 71 3.35 -11.65 1.84
C LYS A 71 3.04 -12.20 0.44
N SER A 72 2.80 -11.31 -0.53
CA SER A 72 2.45 -11.68 -1.90
C SER A 72 3.59 -11.56 -2.92
N GLY A 73 4.82 -11.22 -2.52
CA GLY A 73 5.93 -10.93 -3.44
C GLY A 73 6.53 -9.54 -3.21
N PRO A 74 7.20 -8.91 -4.19
CA PRO A 74 7.69 -7.54 -4.04
C PRO A 74 6.56 -6.59 -3.62
N LEU A 75 6.74 -5.82 -2.55
CA LEU A 75 5.77 -4.82 -2.07
C LEU A 75 5.41 -3.82 -3.17
N PHE A 76 6.38 -3.54 -4.05
CA PHE A 76 6.19 -2.75 -5.24
C PHE A 76 6.94 -3.43 -6.38
N ASP A 77 6.18 -3.93 -7.35
CA ASP A 77 6.71 -4.29 -8.65
C ASP A 77 6.47 -3.11 -9.60
N PHE A 78 7.55 -2.61 -10.20
CA PHE A 78 7.47 -1.62 -11.28
C PHE A 78 8.39 -2.05 -12.42
N GLU A 79 8.64 -3.36 -12.59
CA GLU A 79 9.26 -3.81 -13.83
C GLU A 79 8.50 -3.18 -15.00
N VAL A 80 9.21 -2.35 -15.75
CA VAL A 80 8.74 -1.84 -17.04
C VAL A 80 8.62 -3.08 -17.90
N ARG A 81 7.45 -3.72 -17.86
CA ARG A 81 7.06 -4.64 -18.90
C ARG A 81 6.87 -3.75 -20.12
N ASP A 82 7.94 -3.60 -20.90
CA ASP A 82 7.81 -3.15 -22.29
C ASP A 82 6.64 -3.91 -22.89
N ASP A 83 5.70 -3.15 -23.44
CA ASP A 83 4.42 -3.58 -23.97
C ASP A 83 4.46 -4.96 -24.62
N VAL A 84 4.05 -6.00 -23.87
CA VAL A 84 3.66 -7.28 -24.44
C VAL A 84 2.40 -7.75 -23.74
N ARG A 85 1.27 -7.27 -24.26
CA ARG A 85 -0.02 -7.96 -24.16
C ARG A 85 0.08 -9.29 -24.90
N LEU A 86 0.66 -10.31 -24.29
CA LEU A 86 0.52 -11.68 -24.80
C LEU A 86 0.13 -12.61 -23.65
N LEU A 87 -1.05 -13.19 -23.85
CA LEU A 87 -1.63 -14.34 -23.17
C LEU A 87 -2.37 -14.03 -21.86
N ASN A 88 -3.69 -13.92 -22.02
CA ASN A 88 -4.68 -14.12 -20.97
C ASN A 88 -4.42 -15.48 -20.30
N ASP A 89 -3.67 -15.49 -19.21
CA ASP A 89 -3.60 -16.61 -18.28
C ASP A 89 -4.26 -16.17 -16.97
N ALA A 90 -5.38 -16.80 -16.63
CA ALA A 90 -6.19 -16.50 -15.45
C ALA A 90 -5.49 -16.87 -14.12
N THR A 91 -4.23 -17.31 -14.19
CA THR A 91 -3.35 -17.57 -13.05
C THR A 91 -2.50 -16.35 -12.65
N GLN A 92 -2.48 -15.28 -13.45
CA GLN A 92 -1.79 -14.05 -13.09
C GLN A 92 -2.67 -13.14 -12.22
N GLU A 93 -2.32 -13.01 -10.95
CA GLU A 93 -2.81 -11.90 -10.13
C GLU A 93 -2.39 -10.60 -10.80
N THR A 94 -3.38 -9.82 -11.24
CA THR A 94 -3.11 -8.50 -11.81
C THR A 94 -2.50 -7.61 -10.74
N ASP A 95 -1.62 -6.70 -11.13
CA ASP A 95 -1.00 -5.64 -10.31
C ASP A 95 -2.06 -4.79 -9.55
N GLU A 96 -3.33 -4.94 -9.94
CA GLU A 96 -4.50 -4.37 -9.32
C GLU A 96 -4.99 -5.09 -8.04
N SER A 97 -4.51 -6.30 -7.73
CA SER A 97 -5.03 -7.14 -6.64
C SER A 97 -4.64 -6.64 -5.25
N HIS A 98 -3.55 -5.87 -5.13
CA HIS A 98 -3.03 -5.40 -3.84
C HIS A 98 -2.77 -3.88 -3.80
N ALA A 99 -3.73 -3.08 -4.26
CA ALA A 99 -3.66 -1.63 -4.09
C ALA A 99 -3.43 -1.25 -2.61
N GLY A 100 -2.49 -0.34 -2.37
CA GLY A 100 -2.21 0.14 -1.02
C GLY A 100 -3.41 0.90 -0.45
N LYS A 101 -3.64 0.78 0.86
CA LYS A 101 -4.74 1.40 1.57
C LYS A 101 -4.28 2.71 2.17
N VAL A 102 -5.11 3.75 2.05
CA VAL A 102 -4.94 5.03 2.75
C VAL A 102 -6.06 5.14 3.77
N ILE A 103 -5.71 5.35 5.03
CA ILE A 103 -6.67 5.41 6.14
C ILE A 103 -6.32 6.54 7.10
N GLU A 104 -7.30 6.97 7.89
CA GLU A 104 -7.05 7.84 9.02
C GLU A 104 -6.45 7.06 10.21
N ARG A 105 -5.49 7.67 10.90
CA ARG A 105 -4.87 7.14 12.13
C ARG A 105 -5.92 6.92 13.21
N ALA A 106 -6.87 7.83 13.37
CA ALA A 106 -7.94 7.70 14.34
C ALA A 106 -8.82 6.45 14.07
N TRP A 107 -9.06 6.14 12.79
CA TRP A 107 -9.75 4.91 12.41
C TRP A 107 -8.90 3.68 12.76
N TYR A 108 -7.61 3.70 12.43
CA TYR A 108 -6.72 2.58 12.77
C TYR A 108 -6.68 2.32 14.28
N GLU A 109 -6.44 3.33 15.11
CA GLU A 109 -6.35 3.15 16.56
C GLU A 109 -7.61 2.55 17.17
N ARG A 110 -8.78 2.91 16.64
CA ARG A 110 -10.07 2.35 17.07
C ARG A 110 -10.28 0.92 16.58
N ASN A 111 -9.76 0.55 15.41
CA ASN A 111 -10.07 -0.72 14.74
C ASN A 111 -8.91 -1.73 14.74
N LYS A 112 -7.72 -1.38 15.24
CA LYS A 112 -6.51 -2.24 15.23
C LYS A 112 -6.64 -3.57 15.97
N HIS A 113 -7.73 -3.79 16.70
CA HIS A 113 -8.02 -5.07 17.35
C HIS A 113 -8.93 -5.98 16.49
N ILE A 114 -9.46 -5.47 15.37
CA ILE A 114 -10.39 -6.15 14.47
C ILE A 114 -9.66 -6.56 13.19
N PHE A 115 -9.97 -7.73 12.65
CA PHE A 115 -9.44 -8.19 11.37
C PHE A 115 -9.96 -7.32 10.20
N PRO A 116 -9.14 -6.93 9.21
CA PRO A 116 -7.72 -7.29 9.02
C PRO A 116 -6.72 -6.36 9.71
N ALA A 117 -7.15 -5.22 10.28
CA ALA A 117 -6.26 -4.21 10.86
C ALA A 117 -5.37 -4.75 12.00
N SER A 118 -5.84 -5.78 12.72
CA SER A 118 -5.08 -6.47 13.75
C SER A 118 -3.87 -7.26 13.26
N ARG A 119 -3.76 -7.53 11.95
CA ARG A 119 -2.57 -8.13 11.35
C ARG A 119 -1.57 -7.10 10.86
N TRP A 120 -1.91 -5.82 10.90
CA TRP A 120 -1.02 -4.81 10.35
C TRP A 120 0.13 -4.52 11.30
N GLU A 121 1.33 -4.50 10.74
CA GLU A 121 2.57 -4.28 11.47
C GLU A 121 3.31 -3.09 10.88
N LEU A 122 4.08 -2.38 11.70
CA LEU A 122 4.99 -1.35 11.19
C LEU A 122 6.08 -2.02 10.34
N PHE A 123 6.37 -1.44 9.19
CA PHE A 123 7.49 -1.86 8.38
C PHE A 123 8.81 -1.70 9.14
N ASP A 124 9.60 -2.76 9.18
CA ASP A 124 10.95 -2.82 9.72
C ASP A 124 11.91 -3.26 8.59
N PRO A 125 12.86 -2.40 8.16
CA PRO A 125 13.78 -2.72 7.08
C PRO A 125 14.73 -3.88 7.40
N LYS A 126 14.90 -4.25 8.67
CA LYS A 126 15.78 -5.34 9.10
C LYS A 126 15.08 -6.70 9.17
N ARG A 127 13.75 -6.70 9.07
CA ARG A 127 12.95 -7.92 9.19
C ARG A 127 12.85 -8.60 7.84
N ASP A 128 13.15 -9.89 7.82
CA ASP A 128 12.82 -10.74 6.69
C ASP A 128 11.34 -11.10 6.76
N TYR A 129 10.58 -10.67 5.75
CA TYR A 129 9.15 -10.94 5.63
C TYR A 129 8.86 -12.30 4.97
N GLY A 130 9.92 -13.04 4.60
CA GLY A 130 9.89 -14.42 4.13
C GLY A 130 9.39 -14.59 2.70
N ASP A 131 9.54 -15.82 2.19
CA ASP A 131 8.93 -16.25 0.94
C ASP A 131 7.52 -16.83 1.17
N TYR A 132 6.67 -16.59 0.18
CA TYR A 132 5.29 -17.03 0.00
C TYR A 132 4.85 -18.22 0.89
N SER A 133 3.86 -17.97 1.75
CA SER A 133 2.97 -19.05 2.18
C SER A 133 1.53 -18.57 2.11
N ILE A 134 0.86 -18.84 0.98
CA ILE A 134 -0.60 -18.99 1.02
C ILE A 134 -0.88 -20.27 1.81
N LYS A 135 -0.96 -20.14 3.13
CA LYS A 135 -1.67 -21.10 3.96
C LYS A 135 -2.96 -20.41 4.39
N ASP A 136 -3.92 -20.43 3.48
CA ASP A 136 -5.32 -20.45 3.91
C ASP A 136 -5.54 -21.83 4.54
N ARG A 137 -5.30 -21.93 5.85
CA ARG A 137 -5.57 -23.14 6.61
C ARG A 137 -6.99 -23.01 7.14
N ARG A 138 -7.95 -23.44 6.32
CA ARG A 138 -9.27 -23.88 6.80
C ARG A 138 -9.16 -25.29 7.35
#